data_AF-A0A2K9EL33-F1
#
_entry.id   AF-A0A2K9EL33-F1
#
_cell.length_a   1.000
_cell.length_b   1.000
_cell.length_c   1.000
_cell.angle_alpha   90.00
_cell.angle_beta   90.00
_cell.angle_gamma   90.00
#
_symmetry.space_group_name_H-M   'P 1'
#
loop_
_entity.id
_entity.type
_entity.pdbx_description
1 polymer ?
#
loop_
_entity_poly.entity_id
_entity_poly.type
_entity_poly.pdbx_seq_one_letter_code
_entity_poly.pdbx_strand_id
1 'polypeptide(L)'
;MGTPTTAETKAGPSQKRKSTMFHNFDGLTRNEGRWLNLWAAFDVTGEYLGTFTLDDLRAKASEAGKWISAVQYRRAGQQIDQAALGQSFNGLPRGTTIFDFTGFCVSPVRDMGGSIEVCNPGEHDFWSVYGFHRDAEEWQIVHDAPLGEIGEALARIVDLTGELIEYRDLSHAYANTRLPDLVDLLAQRILDEIPDQNDPAARVDDADAHPLEELRDLILIALNARRG
;
A
#
# COMPACT_ATOMS: atom_id res chain seq x y z
N MET A 1 80.77 -10.48 -16.01
CA MET A 1 80.79 -9.94 -17.38
C MET A 1 79.69 -10.60 -18.18
N GLY A 2 78.86 -9.81 -18.88
CA GLY A 2 77.91 -10.32 -19.88
C GLY A 2 76.50 -9.71 -19.80
N THR A 3 76.31 -8.51 -20.36
CA THR A 3 75.07 -8.10 -21.06
C THR A 3 75.09 -8.72 -22.48
N PRO A 4 73.97 -9.01 -23.20
CA PRO A 4 72.96 -8.02 -23.64
C PRO A 4 71.50 -8.51 -23.90
N THR A 5 70.59 -7.53 -24.10
CA THR A 5 69.46 -7.38 -25.07
C THR A 5 68.83 -8.66 -25.68
N THR A 6 67.50 -8.90 -25.76
CA THR A 6 66.39 -8.25 -26.54
C THR A 6 65.18 -9.20 -26.32
N ALA A 7 63.91 -8.81 -26.16
CA ALA A 7 63.03 -8.37 -27.25
C ALA A 7 61.64 -8.00 -26.73
N GLU A 8 61.10 -6.94 -27.35
CA GLU A 8 59.70 -6.57 -27.36
C GLU A 8 58.84 -7.65 -28.00
N THR A 9 57.68 -7.94 -27.41
CA THR A 9 56.50 -8.36 -28.17
C THR A 9 55.34 -7.44 -27.79
N LYS A 10 54.97 -6.59 -28.75
CA LYS A 10 53.79 -5.72 -28.71
C LYS A 10 52.53 -6.57 -28.51
N ALA A 11 51.74 -6.25 -27.48
CA ALA A 11 50.33 -6.56 -27.44
C ALA A 11 49.55 -5.24 -27.50
N GLY A 12 49.02 -4.93 -28.69
CA GLY A 12 47.96 -3.92 -28.86
C GLY A 12 46.65 -4.38 -28.20
N PRO A 13 45.69 -3.47 -28.02
CA PRO A 13 44.67 -3.59 -26.98
C PRO A 13 43.55 -4.54 -27.40
N SER A 14 43.38 -5.66 -26.69
CA SER A 14 42.12 -6.41 -26.75
C SER A 14 41.19 -5.87 -25.68
N GLN A 15 40.30 -5.00 -26.14
CA GLN A 15 39.18 -4.42 -25.44
C GLN A 15 38.22 -5.52 -24.98
N LYS A 16 38.49 -6.13 -23.83
CA LYS A 16 37.45 -6.80 -23.05
C LYS A 16 36.93 -5.79 -22.04
N ARG A 17 35.85 -5.10 -22.42
CA ARG A 17 34.96 -4.45 -21.45
C ARG A 17 34.64 -5.52 -20.41
N LYS A 18 35.24 -5.40 -19.22
CA LYS A 18 34.81 -6.17 -18.06
C LYS A 18 33.33 -5.87 -17.90
N SER A 19 32.52 -6.89 -18.13
CA SER A 19 31.12 -6.93 -17.73
C SER A 19 31.05 -6.35 -16.34
N THR A 20 30.39 -5.21 -16.19
CA THR A 20 30.14 -4.58 -14.90
C THR A 20 29.25 -5.55 -14.15
N MET A 21 29.87 -6.42 -13.33
CA MET A 21 29.18 -7.35 -12.46
C MET A 21 28.19 -6.54 -11.61
N PHE A 22 26.92 -6.90 -11.72
CA PHE A 22 25.88 -6.52 -10.79
C PHE A 22 26.30 -7.00 -9.39
N HIS A 23 26.80 -6.08 -8.58
CA HIS A 23 27.01 -6.30 -7.16
C HIS A 23 25.94 -5.56 -6.38
N ASN A 24 25.29 -6.28 -5.47
CA ASN A 24 24.33 -5.87 -4.44
C ASN A 24 22.84 -6.20 -4.68
N PHE A 25 22.51 -7.47 -4.92
CA PHE A 25 21.17 -8.01 -4.59
C PHE A 25 21.19 -9.05 -3.45
N ASP A 26 22.37 -9.53 -3.03
CA ASP A 26 22.49 -10.60 -2.02
C ASP A 26 22.26 -10.12 -0.57
N GLY A 27 22.16 -8.81 -0.35
CA GLY A 27 21.80 -8.23 0.95
C GLY A 27 20.32 -8.30 1.30
N LEU A 28 19.46 -8.77 0.38
CA LEU A 28 17.99 -8.73 0.50
C LEU A 28 17.36 -10.03 1.00
N THR A 29 18.17 -11.08 1.24
CA THR A 29 17.67 -12.45 1.49
C THR A 29 18.14 -13.03 2.83
N ARG A 30 18.00 -12.28 3.92
CA ARG A 30 18.11 -12.83 5.28
C ARG A 30 16.97 -12.34 6.15
N ASN A 31 15.77 -12.81 5.85
CA ASN A 31 14.75 -13.04 6.85
C ASN A 31 14.04 -14.33 6.48
N GLU A 32 14.39 -15.39 7.21
CA GLU A 32 13.89 -16.73 7.01
C GLU A 32 12.40 -16.78 7.37
N GLY A 33 11.59 -17.28 6.42
CA GLY A 33 10.37 -18.01 6.69
C GLY A 33 9.20 -17.22 7.26
N ARG A 34 8.53 -16.42 6.41
CA ARG A 34 7.04 -16.29 6.33
C ARG A 34 6.57 -15.13 5.45
N TRP A 35 7.46 -14.23 5.02
CA TRP A 35 7.07 -12.97 4.39
C TRP A 35 7.91 -12.70 3.13
N LEU A 36 7.25 -12.49 1.99
CA LEU A 36 7.90 -12.16 0.73
C LEU A 36 8.15 -10.65 0.68
N ASN A 37 9.40 -10.22 0.54
CA ASN A 37 9.71 -8.81 0.29
C ASN A 37 9.21 -8.41 -1.11
N LEU A 38 8.32 -7.43 -1.16
CA LEU A 38 7.81 -6.90 -2.41
C LEU A 38 8.55 -5.65 -2.87
N TRP A 39 8.44 -5.44 -4.17
CA TRP A 39 9.01 -4.31 -4.87
C TRP A 39 7.92 -3.67 -5.72
N ALA A 40 7.65 -2.40 -5.45
CA ALA A 40 6.86 -1.56 -6.34
C ALA A 40 7.70 -1.24 -7.57
N ALA A 41 7.20 -1.58 -8.75
CA ALA A 41 7.85 -1.32 -10.02
C ALA A 41 7.21 -0.12 -10.71
N PHE A 42 8.07 0.73 -11.26
CA PHE A 42 7.68 1.93 -12.00
C PHE A 42 8.42 1.94 -13.32
N ASP A 43 7.81 2.39 -14.40
CA ASP A 43 8.54 2.58 -15.64
C ASP A 43 9.48 3.80 -15.58
N VAL A 44 10.22 4.07 -16.65
CA VAL A 44 11.12 5.24 -16.73
C VAL A 44 10.39 6.60 -16.66
N THR A 45 9.07 6.61 -16.89
CA THR A 45 8.24 7.82 -16.82
C THR A 45 7.63 8.04 -15.43
N GLY A 46 7.77 7.05 -14.53
CA GLY A 46 7.20 7.07 -13.18
C GLY A 46 5.84 6.40 -13.09
N GLU A 47 5.33 5.80 -14.17
CA GLU A 47 4.05 5.09 -14.15
C GLU A 47 4.18 3.82 -13.31
N TYR A 48 3.25 3.63 -12.36
CA TYR A 48 3.21 2.43 -11.52
C TYR A 48 2.80 1.21 -12.35
N LEU A 49 3.70 0.23 -12.43
CA LEU A 49 3.52 -1.00 -13.20
C LEU A 49 2.97 -2.15 -12.36
N GLY A 50 2.90 -1.98 -11.04
CA GLY A 50 2.46 -3.00 -10.09
C GLY A 50 3.53 -3.31 -9.03
N THR A 51 3.13 -4.14 -8.07
CA THR A 51 4.03 -4.73 -7.08
C THR A 51 4.38 -6.15 -7.48
N PHE A 52 5.62 -6.55 -7.19
CA PHE A 52 6.14 -7.85 -7.62
C PHE A 52 7.01 -8.44 -6.52
N THR A 53 7.05 -9.77 -6.43
CA THR A 53 8.09 -10.43 -5.64
C THR A 53 9.43 -10.29 -6.36
N LEU A 54 10.53 -10.47 -5.63
CA LEU A 54 11.86 -10.48 -6.24
C LEU A 54 11.99 -11.57 -7.33
N ASP A 55 11.33 -12.71 -7.15
CA ASP A 55 11.36 -13.81 -8.13
C ASP A 55 10.52 -13.50 -9.37
N ASP A 56 9.37 -12.82 -9.22
CA ASP A 56 8.58 -12.32 -10.37
C ASP A 56 9.38 -11.30 -11.19
N LEU A 57 10.10 -10.42 -10.51
CA LEU A 57 10.99 -9.46 -11.16
C LEU A 57 12.12 -10.16 -11.92
N ARG A 58 12.72 -11.20 -11.34
CA ARG A 58 13.74 -12.02 -12.00
C ARG A 58 13.20 -12.76 -13.21
N ALA A 59 11.99 -13.32 -13.11
CA ALA A 59 11.33 -14.00 -14.22
C ALA A 59 11.06 -13.02 -15.38
N LYS A 60 10.43 -11.88 -15.10
CA LYS A 60 10.15 -10.83 -16.10
C LYS A 60 11.42 -10.28 -16.74
N ALA A 61 12.48 -10.10 -15.95
CA ALA A 61 13.77 -9.68 -16.44
C ALA A 61 14.41 -10.70 -17.39
N SER A 62 14.32 -11.98 -17.06
CA SER A 62 14.84 -13.08 -17.87
C SER A 62 14.09 -13.21 -19.20
N GLU A 63 12.78 -13.02 -19.21
CA GLU A 63 11.94 -13.09 -20.41
C GLU A 63 12.13 -11.88 -21.33
N ALA A 64 12.17 -10.67 -20.77
CA ALA A 64 12.17 -9.44 -21.57
C ALA A 64 13.58 -8.88 -21.85
N GLY A 65 14.62 -9.33 -21.13
CA GLY A 65 16.02 -8.91 -21.26
C GLY A 65 16.32 -7.41 -21.02
N LYS A 66 15.29 -6.57 -20.94
CA LYS A 66 15.33 -5.10 -20.89
C LYS A 66 14.51 -4.51 -19.75
N TRP A 67 13.68 -5.32 -19.09
CA TRP A 67 12.76 -4.83 -18.05
C TRP A 67 13.52 -4.18 -16.89
N ILE A 68 14.62 -4.78 -16.43
CA ILE A 68 15.46 -4.21 -15.36
C ILE A 68 16.04 -2.84 -15.73
N SER A 69 16.39 -2.60 -17.01
CA SER A 69 16.97 -1.32 -17.44
C SER A 69 15.95 -0.19 -17.63
N ALA A 70 14.66 -0.51 -17.69
CA ALA A 70 13.59 0.42 -17.97
C ALA A 70 12.58 0.54 -16.82
N VAL A 71 12.85 -0.10 -15.69
CA VAL A 71 11.95 -0.17 -14.54
C VAL A 71 12.72 0.19 -13.27
N GLN A 72 12.20 1.14 -12.52
CA GLN A 72 12.67 1.52 -11.19
C GLN A 72 11.93 0.71 -10.13
N TYR A 73 12.59 0.46 -8.98
CA TYR A 73 12.00 -0.31 -7.89
C TYR A 73 12.09 0.42 -6.56
N ARG A 74 11.00 0.41 -5.79
CA ARG A 74 10.97 0.85 -4.39
C ARG A 74 10.54 -0.32 -3.50
N ARG A 75 11.04 -0.38 -2.27
CA ARG A 75 10.59 -1.37 -1.29
C ARG A 75 9.11 -1.13 -1.02
N ALA A 76 8.28 -2.11 -1.32
CA ALA A 76 6.88 -2.14 -0.89
C ALA A 76 6.80 -2.84 0.48
N GLY A 77 5.65 -2.71 1.14
CA GLY A 77 5.33 -3.31 2.44
C GLY A 77 5.61 -4.82 2.50
N GLN A 78 5.64 -5.37 3.72
CA GLN A 78 6.19 -6.71 3.97
C GLN A 78 5.20 -7.86 3.73
N GLN A 79 3.98 -7.61 3.27
CA GLN A 79 2.91 -8.62 3.32
C GLN A 79 1.98 -8.50 2.11
N ILE A 80 1.87 -9.55 1.28
CA ILE A 80 0.82 -9.62 0.24
C ILE A 80 0.41 -11.08 -0.05
N ASP A 81 -0.91 -11.26 -0.06
CA ASP A 81 -1.67 -12.23 -0.84
C ASP A 81 -1.68 -11.78 -2.32
N GLN A 82 -1.43 -12.66 -3.29
CA GLN A 82 -1.37 -12.32 -4.74
C GLN A 82 -2.58 -11.52 -5.26
N ALA A 83 -3.76 -11.64 -4.62
CA ALA A 83 -4.93 -10.81 -4.93
C ALA A 83 -4.68 -9.30 -4.74
N ALA A 84 -3.74 -8.90 -3.88
CA ALA A 84 -3.38 -7.52 -3.59
C ALA A 84 -2.74 -6.77 -4.78
N LEU A 85 -2.34 -7.49 -5.83
CA LEU A 85 -1.79 -6.93 -7.08
C LEU A 85 -2.85 -6.40 -8.06
N GLY A 86 -4.13 -6.74 -7.87
CA GLY A 86 -5.19 -6.53 -8.87
C GLY A 86 -6.10 -5.29 -8.72
N GLN A 87 -6.02 -4.52 -7.64
CA GLN A 87 -6.94 -3.39 -7.38
C GLN A 87 -6.32 -2.08 -7.82
N SER A 88 -7.10 -1.32 -8.57
CA SER A 88 -6.78 0.05 -8.95
C SER A 88 -7.42 1.02 -7.96
N PHE A 89 -6.64 2.00 -7.50
CA PHE A 89 -7.15 3.11 -6.70
C PHE A 89 -7.71 4.18 -7.65
N ASN A 90 -8.96 4.58 -7.44
CA ASN A 90 -9.73 5.42 -8.38
C ASN A 90 -9.60 6.94 -8.13
N GLY A 91 -8.94 7.36 -7.05
CA GLY A 91 -8.75 8.77 -6.71
C GLY A 91 -7.38 9.35 -7.11
N LEU A 92 -6.42 8.51 -7.48
CA LEU A 92 -5.04 8.95 -7.68
C LEU A 92 -4.90 9.91 -8.89
N PRO A 93 -4.25 11.07 -8.72
CA PRO A 93 -3.89 11.94 -9.84
C PRO A 93 -2.98 11.22 -10.84
N ARG A 94 -3.01 11.66 -12.10
CA ARG A 94 -2.21 11.05 -13.15
C ARG A 94 -0.72 11.19 -12.83
N GLY A 95 -0.01 10.06 -12.79
CA GLY A 95 1.42 10.00 -12.46
C GLY A 95 1.72 9.93 -10.97
N THR A 96 0.71 10.00 -10.10
CA THR A 96 0.84 9.76 -8.67
C THR A 96 0.59 8.28 -8.38
N THR A 97 1.29 7.77 -7.39
CA THR A 97 1.23 6.36 -6.98
C THR A 97 0.98 6.28 -5.47
N ILE A 98 0.47 5.13 -5.01
CA ILE A 98 0.20 4.92 -3.58
C ILE A 98 1.47 5.08 -2.70
N PHE A 99 2.66 4.99 -3.30
CA PHE A 99 3.94 5.10 -2.62
C PHE A 99 4.45 6.53 -2.44
N ASP A 100 3.74 7.52 -2.99
CA ASP A 100 4.09 8.93 -2.84
C ASP A 100 3.47 9.56 -1.58
N PHE A 101 2.66 8.78 -0.86
CA PHE A 101 1.99 9.15 0.40
C PHE A 101 2.72 8.60 1.62
N THR A 102 2.62 9.32 2.76
CA THR A 102 3.24 8.94 4.05
C THR A 102 2.26 8.83 5.21
N GLY A 103 0.99 8.65 4.87
CA GLY A 103 -0.08 8.56 5.84
C GLY A 103 -1.39 8.47 5.10
N PHE A 104 -2.32 7.70 5.64
CA PHE A 104 -3.62 7.48 5.04
C PHE A 104 -4.72 7.78 6.04
N CYS A 105 -5.86 8.27 5.56
CA CYS A 105 -7.01 8.58 6.38
C CYS A 105 -8.27 8.06 5.69
N VAL A 106 -9.11 7.32 6.41
CA VAL A 106 -10.47 6.99 5.99
C VAL A 106 -11.45 7.96 6.64
N SER A 107 -12.38 8.46 5.82
CA SER A 107 -13.43 9.38 6.26
C SER A 107 -14.77 9.04 5.64
N PRO A 108 -15.89 9.20 6.38
CA PRO A 108 -17.22 9.18 5.80
C PRO A 108 -17.44 10.47 5.01
N VAL A 109 -17.96 10.36 3.80
CA VAL A 109 -18.22 11.52 2.94
C VAL A 109 -19.63 11.52 2.39
N ARG A 110 -20.12 12.71 2.05
CA ARG A 110 -21.41 12.91 1.37
C ARG A 110 -21.22 13.74 0.10
N ASP A 111 -22.02 13.46 -0.92
CA ASP A 111 -22.09 14.22 -2.17
C ASP A 111 -23.10 15.36 -2.02
N MET A 112 -22.62 16.58 -2.19
CA MET A 112 -23.42 17.80 -2.13
C MET A 112 -23.92 18.26 -3.51
N GLY A 113 -23.87 17.40 -4.53
CA GLY A 113 -24.29 17.70 -5.90
C GLY A 113 -23.25 18.51 -6.67
N GLY A 114 -21.98 18.16 -6.50
CA GLY A 114 -20.84 18.83 -7.17
C GLY A 114 -19.59 19.02 -6.30
N SER A 115 -19.67 18.68 -5.02
CA SER A 115 -18.54 18.60 -4.10
C SER A 115 -18.74 17.44 -3.13
N ILE A 116 -17.64 16.80 -2.76
CA ILE A 116 -17.61 15.76 -1.73
C ILE A 116 -17.08 16.39 -0.45
N GLU A 117 -17.79 16.20 0.65
CA GLU A 117 -17.40 16.73 1.97
C GLU A 117 -17.35 15.61 3.01
N VAL A 118 -16.37 15.70 3.91
CA VAL A 118 -16.31 14.85 5.11
C VAL A 118 -17.52 15.16 6.00
N CYS A 119 -18.19 14.11 6.48
CA CYS A 119 -19.41 14.22 7.29
C CYS A 119 -19.34 13.32 8.53
N ASN A 120 -20.44 13.19 9.27
CA ASN A 120 -20.57 12.16 10.30
C ASN A 120 -20.98 10.82 9.67
N PRO A 121 -20.66 9.67 10.30
CA PRO A 121 -21.03 8.35 9.77
C PRO A 121 -22.52 8.17 9.49
N GLY A 122 -23.41 8.79 10.29
CA GLY A 122 -24.85 8.69 10.04
C GLY A 122 -25.36 9.41 8.79
N GLU A 123 -24.53 10.23 8.15
CA GLU A 123 -24.88 11.09 7.02
C GLU A 123 -24.13 10.74 5.72
N HIS A 124 -23.29 9.72 5.76
CA HIS A 124 -22.39 9.40 4.65
C HIS A 124 -23.14 8.74 3.49
N ASP A 125 -22.72 9.08 2.27
CA ASP A 125 -23.10 8.36 1.05
C ASP A 125 -22.12 7.21 0.77
N PHE A 126 -20.83 7.41 1.09
CA PHE A 126 -19.78 6.39 0.94
C PHE A 126 -18.53 6.75 1.77
N TRP A 127 -17.55 5.85 1.76
CA TRP A 127 -16.26 6.04 2.43
C TRP A 127 -15.18 6.46 1.43
N SER A 128 -14.36 7.43 1.82
CA SER A 128 -13.20 7.88 1.04
C SER A 128 -11.92 7.65 1.82
N VAL A 129 -10.88 7.24 1.11
CA VAL A 129 -9.50 7.16 1.59
C VAL A 129 -8.71 8.31 1.00
N TYR A 130 -8.06 9.07 1.87
CA TYR A 130 -7.13 10.12 1.53
C TYR A 130 -5.71 9.69 1.87
N GLY A 131 -4.73 10.17 1.11
CA GLY A 131 -3.31 10.00 1.38
C GLY A 131 -2.66 11.36 1.58
N PHE A 132 -1.74 11.48 2.55
CA PHE A 132 -0.93 12.68 2.73
C PHE A 132 0.27 12.65 1.79
N HIS A 133 0.24 13.47 0.73
CA HIS A 133 1.24 13.47 -0.33
C HIS A 133 2.51 14.18 0.15
N ARG A 134 3.63 13.46 0.22
CA ARG A 134 4.86 13.96 0.86
C ARG A 134 5.36 15.27 0.27
N ASP A 135 5.46 15.34 -1.05
CA ASP A 135 6.09 16.49 -1.73
C ASP A 135 5.16 17.69 -1.89
N ALA A 136 3.84 17.45 -1.84
CA ALA A 136 2.83 18.49 -2.00
C ALA A 136 2.32 19.00 -0.63
N GLU A 137 2.67 18.30 0.46
CA GLU A 137 2.28 18.60 1.84
C GLU A 137 0.76 18.76 2.02
N GLU A 138 -0.02 17.97 1.28
CA GLU A 138 -1.48 18.03 1.28
C GLU A 138 -2.14 16.65 1.29
N TRP A 139 -3.38 16.59 1.79
CA TRP A 139 -4.22 15.41 1.67
C TRP A 139 -4.87 15.37 0.30
N GLN A 140 -4.68 14.25 -0.41
CA GLN A 140 -5.29 14.00 -1.72
C GLN A 140 -6.15 12.74 -1.66
N ILE A 141 -7.18 12.69 -2.49
CA ILE A 141 -8.01 11.49 -2.60
C ILE A 141 -7.18 10.34 -3.18
N VAL A 142 -7.29 9.17 -2.57
CA VAL A 142 -6.67 7.93 -3.03
C VAL A 142 -7.74 7.01 -3.57
N HIS A 143 -8.85 6.84 -2.85
CA HIS A 143 -9.91 5.92 -3.25
C HIS A 143 -11.27 6.32 -2.68
N ASP A 144 -12.28 6.32 -3.53
CA ASP A 144 -13.69 6.35 -3.13
C ASP A 144 -14.27 4.94 -3.23
N ALA A 145 -14.99 4.52 -2.18
CA ALA A 145 -15.55 3.17 -2.05
C ALA A 145 -17.09 3.18 -1.95
N PRO A 146 -17.82 3.46 -3.05
CA PRO A 146 -19.28 3.52 -3.05
C PRO A 146 -19.98 2.15 -3.02
N LEU A 147 -19.25 1.03 -3.12
CA LEU A 147 -19.81 -0.31 -3.28
C LEU A 147 -19.34 -1.28 -2.18
N GLY A 148 -19.00 -0.77 -1.00
CA GLY A 148 -18.63 -1.59 0.16
C GLY A 148 -17.23 -2.23 0.06
N GLU A 149 -16.34 -1.72 -0.80
CA GLU A 149 -14.99 -2.24 -0.99
C GLU A 149 -13.94 -1.60 -0.06
N ILE A 150 -14.35 -0.71 0.85
CA ILE A 150 -13.45 0.13 1.66
C ILE A 150 -12.48 -0.70 2.52
N GLY A 151 -12.96 -1.77 3.15
CA GLY A 151 -12.13 -2.62 4.01
C GLY A 151 -10.99 -3.28 3.24
N GLU A 152 -11.28 -3.76 2.03
CA GLU A 152 -10.27 -4.35 1.14
C GLU A 152 -9.28 -3.31 0.63
N ALA A 153 -9.76 -2.11 0.28
CA ALA A 153 -8.89 -1.01 -0.13
C ALA A 153 -7.92 -0.60 0.99
N LEU A 154 -8.41 -0.45 2.23
CA LEU A 154 -7.58 -0.10 3.39
C LEU A 154 -6.53 -1.17 3.68
N ALA A 155 -6.96 -2.43 3.73
CA ALA A 155 -6.06 -3.53 4.01
C ALA A 155 -4.98 -3.66 2.93
N ARG A 156 -5.32 -3.42 1.67
CA ARG A 156 -4.35 -3.37 0.57
C ARG A 156 -3.39 -2.19 0.65
N ILE A 157 -3.85 -1.01 1.07
CA ILE A 157 -2.96 0.13 1.31
C ILE A 157 -1.91 -0.24 2.35
N VAL A 158 -2.32 -0.85 3.47
CA VAL A 158 -1.41 -1.30 4.52
C VAL A 158 -0.44 -2.37 4.00
N ASP A 159 -0.93 -3.36 3.25
CA ASP A 159 -0.11 -4.41 2.65
C ASP A 159 0.97 -3.82 1.70
N LEU A 160 0.56 -2.87 0.84
CA LEU A 160 1.43 -2.26 -0.15
C LEU A 160 2.43 -1.28 0.46
N THR A 161 2.02 -0.46 1.42
CA THR A 161 2.83 0.67 1.90
C THR A 161 3.45 0.42 3.27
N GLY A 162 2.83 -0.42 4.09
CA GLY A 162 3.16 -0.58 5.50
C GLY A 162 2.75 0.61 6.37
N GLU A 163 2.05 1.60 5.81
CA GLU A 163 1.63 2.81 6.52
C GLU A 163 0.45 2.54 7.46
N LEU A 164 0.29 3.42 8.43
CA LEU A 164 -0.83 3.42 9.37
C LEU A 164 -2.04 4.12 8.79
N ILE A 165 -3.22 3.78 9.30
CA ILE A 165 -4.50 4.36 8.89
C ILE A 165 -5.01 5.29 9.99
N GLU A 166 -5.40 6.49 9.61
CA GLU A 166 -6.22 7.38 10.42
C GLU A 166 -7.70 7.16 10.11
N TYR A 167 -8.56 7.34 11.09
CA TYR A 167 -9.98 7.53 10.90
C TYR A 167 -10.35 8.97 11.24
N ARG A 168 -11.20 9.61 10.44
CA ARG A 168 -11.69 10.96 10.73
C ARG A 168 -13.11 11.17 10.24
N ASP A 169 -13.98 11.65 11.12
CA ASP A 169 -15.26 12.25 10.78
C ASP A 169 -15.35 13.69 11.32
N LEU A 170 -16.51 14.34 11.26
CA LEU A 170 -16.67 15.71 11.77
C LEU A 170 -16.51 15.85 13.29
N SER A 171 -16.73 14.78 14.03
CA SER A 171 -16.82 14.78 15.50
C SER A 171 -15.66 14.04 16.18
N HIS A 172 -14.99 13.12 15.47
CA HIS A 172 -14.01 12.19 16.01
C HIS A 172 -12.84 11.97 15.04
N ALA A 173 -11.66 11.73 15.63
CA ALA A 173 -10.48 11.32 14.88
C ALA A 173 -9.66 10.30 15.68
N TYR A 174 -9.18 9.26 15.00
CA TYR A 174 -8.20 8.31 15.50
C TYR A 174 -6.96 8.40 14.60
N ALA A 175 -5.83 8.82 15.17
CA ALA A 175 -4.62 9.04 14.39
C ALA A 175 -3.69 7.82 14.46
N ASN A 176 -2.98 7.56 13.36
CA ASN A 176 -1.86 6.62 13.27
C ASN A 176 -2.17 5.23 13.87
N THR A 177 -3.29 4.64 13.47
CA THR A 177 -3.72 3.34 13.99
C THR A 177 -3.30 2.21 13.04
N ARG A 178 -2.92 1.06 13.59
CA ARG A 178 -2.84 -0.14 12.75
C ARG A 178 -4.25 -0.54 12.37
N LEU A 179 -4.43 -1.11 11.18
CA LEU A 179 -5.76 -1.46 10.71
C LEU A 179 -6.54 -2.41 11.65
N PRO A 180 -5.92 -3.43 12.29
CA PRO A 180 -6.62 -4.22 13.31
C PRO A 180 -7.01 -3.40 14.54
N ASP A 181 -6.16 -2.49 15.00
CA ASP A 181 -6.43 -1.63 16.16
C ASP A 181 -7.59 -0.66 15.87
N LEU A 182 -7.73 -0.23 14.60
CA LEU A 182 -8.85 0.59 14.16
C LEU A 182 -10.19 -0.16 14.31
N VAL A 183 -10.23 -1.47 14.03
CA VAL A 183 -11.44 -2.28 14.23
C VAL A 183 -11.86 -2.25 15.70
N ASP A 184 -10.91 -2.42 16.62
CA ASP A 184 -11.19 -2.41 18.06
C ASP A 184 -11.68 -1.03 18.54
N LEU A 185 -11.09 0.06 18.01
CA LEU A 185 -11.53 1.43 18.30
C LEU A 185 -12.95 1.71 17.80
N LEU A 186 -13.27 1.27 16.58
CA LEU A 186 -14.62 1.41 16.02
C LEU A 186 -15.63 0.57 16.82
N ALA A 187 -15.28 -0.66 17.21
CA ALA A 187 -16.13 -1.51 18.04
C ALA A 187 -16.42 -0.87 19.41
N GLN A 188 -15.40 -0.31 20.06
CA GLN A 188 -15.57 0.38 21.34
C GLN A 188 -16.49 1.59 21.19
N ARG A 189 -16.28 2.40 20.14
CA ARG A 189 -17.12 3.57 19.88
C ARG A 189 -18.59 3.20 19.65
N ILE A 190 -18.86 2.16 18.88
CA ILE A 190 -20.22 1.65 18.69
C ILE A 190 -20.86 1.33 20.05
N LEU A 191 -20.13 0.61 20.92
CA LEU A 191 -20.64 0.25 22.25
C LEU A 191 -20.85 1.44 23.19
N ASP A 192 -20.06 2.51 23.04
CA ASP A 192 -20.14 3.73 23.85
C ASP A 192 -21.27 4.66 23.40
N GLU A 193 -21.62 4.66 22.11
CA GLU A 193 -22.68 5.49 21.53
C GLU A 193 -24.08 4.88 21.70
N ILE A 194 -24.18 3.57 21.92
CA ILE A 194 -25.46 2.91 22.22
C ILE A 194 -25.90 3.24 23.65
N PRO A 195 -27.13 3.73 23.86
CA PRO A 195 -27.66 3.98 25.21
C PRO A 195 -27.58 2.72 26.08
N ASP A 196 -27.26 2.88 27.37
CA ASP A 196 -27.29 1.76 28.30
C ASP A 196 -28.72 1.21 28.43
N GLN A 197 -28.96 0.05 27.83
CA GLN A 197 -30.22 -0.66 27.90
C GLN A 197 -30.14 -1.85 28.86
N ASN A 198 -31.24 -2.12 29.57
CA ASN A 198 -31.36 -3.27 30.47
C ASN A 198 -31.54 -4.61 29.71
N ASP A 199 -31.93 -4.56 28.43
CA ASP A 199 -32.10 -5.73 27.58
C ASP A 199 -30.86 -5.94 26.69
N PRO A 200 -30.11 -7.04 26.88
CA PRO A 200 -28.96 -7.36 26.06
C PRO A 200 -29.27 -7.56 24.57
N ALA A 201 -30.46 -8.04 24.21
CA ALA A 201 -30.81 -8.30 22.82
C ALA A 201 -30.98 -7.00 22.03
N ALA A 202 -31.70 -6.02 22.62
CA ALA A 202 -31.88 -4.71 22.02
C ALA A 202 -30.55 -3.94 21.87
N ARG A 203 -29.62 -4.11 22.82
CA ARG A 203 -28.26 -3.53 22.70
C ARG A 203 -27.47 -4.12 21.53
N VAL A 204 -27.65 -5.39 21.19
CA VAL A 204 -26.99 -6.02 20.04
C VAL A 204 -27.60 -5.53 18.73
N ASP A 205 -28.92 -5.49 18.62
CA ASP A 205 -29.61 -4.95 17.43
C ASP A 205 -29.22 -3.48 17.16
N ASP A 206 -29.08 -2.67 18.21
CA ASP A 206 -28.62 -1.28 18.09
C ASP A 206 -27.14 -1.17 17.65
N ALA A 207 -26.30 -2.13 18.06
CA ALA A 207 -24.91 -2.20 17.59
C ALA A 207 -24.82 -2.56 16.12
N ASP A 208 -25.67 -3.48 15.67
CA ASP A 208 -25.76 -3.92 14.28
C ASP A 208 -26.35 -2.82 13.38
N ALA A 209 -27.19 -1.94 13.94
CA ALA A 209 -27.74 -0.77 13.24
C ALA A 209 -26.83 0.48 13.30
N HIS A 210 -25.68 0.41 13.98
CA HIS A 210 -24.83 1.58 14.18
C HIS A 210 -24.18 2.03 12.86
N PRO A 211 -24.11 3.34 12.54
CA PRO A 211 -23.51 3.84 11.29
C PRO A 211 -22.02 3.53 11.05
N LEU A 212 -21.34 2.90 12.00
CA LEU A 212 -19.92 2.51 11.91
C LEU A 212 -19.75 1.00 11.77
N GLU A 213 -20.83 0.25 11.92
CA GLU A 213 -20.83 -1.20 11.88
C GLU A 213 -20.30 -1.70 10.54
N GLU A 214 -20.81 -1.14 9.43
CA GLU A 214 -20.40 -1.52 8.09
C GLU A 214 -18.89 -1.36 7.88
N LEU A 215 -18.33 -0.20 8.24
CA LEU A 215 -16.89 0.04 8.10
C LEU A 215 -16.08 -0.97 8.93
N ARG A 216 -16.46 -1.18 10.19
CA ARG A 216 -15.80 -2.13 11.09
C ARG A 216 -15.79 -3.53 10.47
N ASP A 217 -16.94 -3.98 9.97
CA ASP A 217 -17.12 -5.32 9.45
C ASP A 217 -16.41 -5.54 8.13
N LEU A 218 -16.45 -4.57 7.22
CA LEU A 218 -15.70 -4.64 5.97
C LEU A 218 -14.19 -4.72 6.21
N ILE A 219 -13.66 -3.96 7.17
CA ILE A 219 -12.24 -4.07 7.56
C ILE A 219 -11.96 -5.45 8.16
N LEU A 220 -12.81 -5.94 9.07
CA LEU A 220 -12.62 -7.23 9.71
C LEU A 220 -12.67 -8.39 8.70
N ILE A 221 -13.59 -8.35 7.75
CA ILE A 221 -13.69 -9.30 6.64
C ILE A 221 -12.39 -9.31 5.83
N ALA A 222 -11.89 -8.13 5.45
CA ALA A 222 -10.65 -8.00 4.70
C ALA A 222 -9.44 -8.54 5.47
N LEU A 223 -9.34 -8.27 6.78
CA LEU A 223 -8.28 -8.80 7.64
C LEU A 223 -8.36 -10.31 7.80
N ASN A 224 -9.57 -10.86 7.95
CA ASN A 224 -9.76 -12.31 8.08
C ASN A 224 -9.43 -13.05 6.79
N ALA A 225 -9.76 -12.48 5.63
CA ALA A 225 -9.37 -13.05 4.34
C ALA A 225 -7.83 -13.21 4.20
N ARG A 226 -7.06 -12.30 4.81
CA ARG A 226 -5.58 -12.32 4.82
C ARG A 226 -4.96 -13.31 5.81
N ARG A 227 -5.75 -13.84 6.76
CA ARG A 227 -5.31 -14.80 7.79
C ARG A 227 -5.56 -16.27 7.39
N GLY A 228 -6.11 -16.50 6.19
CA GLY A 228 -6.40 -17.82 5.62
C GLY A 228 -5.21 -18.77 5.61
#